data_AF-A0AAP2Z376-F1
#
_entry.id   AF-A0AAP2Z376-F1
#
_cell.length_a   1.000
_cell.length_b   1.000
_cell.length_c   1.000
_cell.angle_alpha   90.00
_cell.angle_beta   90.00
_cell.angle_gamma   90.00
#
_symmetry.space_group_name_H-M   'P 1'
#
loop_
_entity.id
_entity.type
_entity.pdbx_description
1 polymer ?
#
loop_
_entity_poly.entity_id
_entity_poly.type
_entity_poly.pdbx_seq_one_letter_code
_entity_poly.pdbx_strand_id
1 'polypeptide(L)'
;MDSTQNRPTPRETAFETVRSDYLRTLSDTSANNMRPVLERFETYLTHNGTDVVESIDVYDCRRYASSLADDEEAGDIAASTAHTYFDYVAGFLGYCVREGLLDTNPARKNQATENLPIVVNANASSGTRRKRIYPT
;
A
#
# COMPACT_ATOMS: atom_id res chain seq x y z
N MET A 1 -17.55 -44.89 7.75
CA MET A 1 -16.52 -44.72 6.72
C MET A 1 -16.41 -43.25 6.43
N ASP A 2 -15.17 -42.79 6.37
CA ASP A 2 -14.66 -41.48 5.97
C ASP A 2 -14.98 -40.25 6.83
N SER A 3 -14.10 -40.07 7.82
CA SER A 3 -13.79 -38.80 8.48
C SER A 3 -13.19 -37.84 7.47
N THR A 4 -13.97 -36.91 6.93
CA THR A 4 -13.43 -35.76 6.22
C THR A 4 -12.89 -34.79 7.26
N GLN A 5 -11.65 -35.04 7.71
CA GLN A 5 -10.87 -34.02 8.41
C GLN A 5 -10.85 -32.78 7.52
N ASN A 6 -11.57 -31.74 7.95
CA ASN A 6 -11.33 -30.37 7.52
C ASN A 6 -9.91 -30.03 7.96
N ARG A 7 -8.92 -30.36 7.11
CA ARG A 7 -7.53 -30.00 7.30
C ARG A 7 -7.48 -28.48 7.10
N PRO A 8 -7.17 -27.66 8.12
CA PRO A 8 -6.91 -26.26 7.86
C PRO A 8 -5.75 -26.20 6.86
N THR A 9 -5.97 -25.49 5.75
CA THR A 9 -4.90 -25.09 4.83
C THR A 9 -3.77 -24.43 5.64
N PRO A 10 -2.50 -24.50 5.19
CA PRO A 10 -1.44 -23.69 5.81
C PRO A 10 -1.99 -22.26 5.96
N ARG A 11 -1.90 -21.77 7.20
CA ARG A 11 -2.76 -20.75 7.78
C ARG A 11 -2.55 -19.41 7.08
N GLU A 12 -3.29 -19.18 6.00
CA GLU A 12 -3.31 -17.88 5.33
C GLU A 12 -3.54 -16.80 6.39
N THR A 13 -2.55 -15.95 6.60
CA THR A 13 -2.57 -15.06 7.75
C THR A 13 -3.34 -13.78 7.40
N ALA A 14 -4.42 -13.54 8.13
CA ALA A 14 -5.27 -12.36 7.97
C ALA A 14 -4.45 -11.08 8.15
N PHE A 15 -4.65 -10.12 7.25
CA PHE A 15 -3.93 -8.84 7.23
C PHE A 15 -4.00 -8.10 8.58
N GLU A 16 -5.19 -7.99 9.17
CA GLU A 16 -5.42 -7.36 10.48
C GLU A 16 -4.49 -7.91 11.58
N THR A 17 -4.28 -9.23 11.60
CA THR A 17 -3.45 -9.88 12.62
C THR A 17 -1.99 -9.45 12.45
N VAL A 18 -1.46 -9.57 11.24
CA VAL A 18 -0.07 -9.22 10.93
C VAL A 18 0.18 -7.72 11.11
N ARG A 19 -0.78 -6.87 10.72
CA ARG A 19 -0.72 -5.43 10.96
C ARG A 19 -0.64 -5.12 12.45
N SER A 20 -1.50 -5.75 13.25
CA SER A 20 -1.52 -5.53 14.71
C SER A 20 -0.20 -5.94 15.36
N ASP A 21 0.38 -7.06 14.92
CA ASP A 21 1.68 -7.52 15.42
C ASP A 21 2.81 -6.59 14.98
N TYR A 22 2.82 -6.14 13.72
CA TYR A 22 3.77 -5.15 13.24
C TYR A 22 3.72 -3.84 14.06
N LEU A 23 2.52 -3.29 14.26
CA LEU A 23 2.34 -2.03 14.99
C LEU A 23 2.81 -2.13 16.44
N ARG A 24 2.69 -3.31 17.08
CA ARG A 24 3.22 -3.55 18.44
C ARG A 24 4.75 -3.54 18.51
N THR A 25 5.44 -3.70 17.38
CA THR A 25 6.92 -3.61 17.33
C THR A 25 7.43 -2.17 17.28
N LEU A 26 6.56 -1.20 17.03
CA LEU A 26 6.90 0.21 16.83
C LEU A 26 6.68 1.03 18.10
N SER A 27 7.24 2.24 18.13
CA SER A 27 6.87 3.24 19.13
C SER A 27 5.43 3.73 18.92
N ASP A 28 4.76 4.20 19.98
CA ASP A 28 3.37 4.68 19.92
C ASP A 28 3.15 5.74 18.83
N THR A 29 4.10 6.69 18.69
CA THR A 29 4.04 7.72 17.66
C THR A 29 4.09 7.12 16.26
N SER A 30 5.01 6.20 16.00
CA SER A 30 5.16 5.57 14.69
C SER A 30 3.95 4.70 14.37
N ALA A 31 3.47 3.94 15.37
CA ALA A 31 2.28 3.11 15.24
C ALA A 31 1.03 3.95 14.94
N ASN A 32 0.83 5.08 15.62
CA ASN A 32 -0.30 5.97 15.37
C ASN A 32 -0.27 6.61 13.97
N ASN A 33 0.92 6.94 13.46
CA ASN A 33 1.06 7.50 12.11
C ASN A 33 0.83 6.42 11.02
N MET A 34 1.34 5.21 11.24
CA MET A 34 1.25 4.13 10.24
C MET A 34 -0.12 3.43 10.23
N ARG A 35 -0.78 3.27 11.38
CA ARG A 35 -2.06 2.56 11.50
C ARG A 35 -3.13 2.99 10.47
N PRO A 36 -3.50 4.28 10.33
CA PRO A 36 -4.55 4.68 9.38
C PRO A 36 -4.16 4.40 7.92
N VAL A 37 -2.87 4.47 7.60
CA VAL A 37 -2.38 4.16 6.25
C VAL A 37 -2.47 2.65 5.97
N LEU A 38 -2.10 1.81 6.94
CA LEU A 38 -2.19 0.36 6.80
C LEU A 38 -3.65 -0.13 6.81
N GLU A 39 -4.55 0.52 7.54
CA GLU A 39 -6.01 0.31 7.47
C GLU A 39 -6.56 0.67 6.08
N ARG A 40 -6.12 1.80 5.51
CA ARG A 40 -6.48 2.19 4.13
C ARG A 40 -5.98 1.17 3.12
N PHE A 41 -4.75 0.69 3.26
CA PHE A 41 -4.18 -0.32 2.37
C PHE A 41 -4.90 -1.67 2.49
N GLU A 42 -5.21 -2.14 3.70
CA GLU A 42 -6.02 -3.35 3.92
C GLU A 42 -7.40 -3.25 3.26
N THR A 43 -8.06 -2.11 3.46
CA THR A 43 -9.37 -1.82 2.85
C THR A 43 -9.27 -1.88 1.33
N TYR A 44 -8.22 -1.28 0.76
CA TYR A 44 -7.94 -1.33 -0.67
C TYR A 44 -7.75 -2.76 -1.18
N LEU A 45 -6.91 -3.56 -0.52
CA LEU A 45 -6.66 -4.96 -0.91
C LEU A 45 -7.95 -5.79 -0.88
N THR A 46 -8.73 -5.66 0.20
CA THR A 46 -10.01 -6.37 0.37
C THR A 46 -10.99 -6.03 -0.75
N HIS A 47 -11.11 -4.75 -1.10
CA HIS A 47 -11.96 -4.31 -2.22
C HIS A 47 -11.49 -4.84 -3.58
N ASN A 48 -10.20 -5.17 -3.73
CA ASN A 48 -9.61 -5.71 -4.96
C ASN A 48 -9.49 -7.24 -4.97
N GLY A 49 -9.98 -7.92 -3.92
CA GLY A 49 -10.03 -9.39 -3.84
C GLY A 49 -8.81 -10.05 -3.19
N THR A 50 -7.99 -9.28 -2.46
CA THR A 50 -6.82 -9.79 -1.73
C THR A 50 -7.05 -9.63 -0.22
N ASP A 51 -7.31 -10.71 0.51
CA ASP A 51 -7.65 -10.69 1.95
C ASP A 51 -6.56 -11.29 2.87
N VAL A 52 -5.51 -11.88 2.29
CA VAL A 52 -4.44 -12.56 3.03
C VAL A 52 -3.06 -12.02 2.64
N VAL A 53 -2.14 -11.94 3.61
CA VAL A 53 -0.82 -11.30 3.41
C VAL A 53 0.02 -12.03 2.37
N GLU A 54 -0.02 -13.36 2.37
CA GLU A 54 0.79 -14.22 1.47
C GLU A 54 0.40 -14.06 -0.02
N SER A 55 -0.81 -13.56 -0.30
CA SER A 55 -1.29 -13.31 -1.66
C SER A 55 -0.90 -11.93 -2.19
N ILE A 56 -0.34 -11.05 -1.37
CA ILE A 56 0.03 -9.70 -1.79
C ILE A 56 1.20 -9.76 -2.77
N ASP A 57 0.98 -9.21 -3.96
CA ASP A 57 1.99 -9.17 -5.00
C ASP A 57 2.38 -7.74 -5.45
N VAL A 58 3.22 -7.68 -6.49
CA VAL A 58 3.69 -6.43 -7.07
C VAL A 58 2.59 -5.62 -7.77
N TYR A 59 1.58 -6.28 -8.34
CA TYR A 59 0.43 -5.65 -8.96
C TYR A 59 -0.50 -5.04 -7.93
N ASP A 60 -0.72 -5.67 -6.78
CA ASP A 60 -1.46 -5.05 -5.67
C ASP A 60 -0.81 -3.72 -5.26
N CYS A 61 0.52 -3.74 -5.07
CA CYS A 61 1.30 -2.56 -4.72
C CYS A 61 1.23 -1.49 -5.82
N ARG A 62 1.35 -1.89 -7.09
CA ARG A 62 1.27 -0.97 -8.24
C ARG A 62 -0.11 -0.33 -8.35
N ARG A 63 -1.18 -1.09 -8.19
CA ARG A 63 -2.54 -0.55 -8.26
C ARG A 63 -2.84 0.36 -7.07
N TYR A 64 -2.32 0.04 -5.88
CA TYR A 64 -2.38 0.95 -4.73
C TYR A 64 -1.62 2.26 -4.99
N ALA A 65 -0.41 2.21 -5.56
CA ALA A 65 0.32 3.41 -5.98
C ALA A 65 -0.49 4.26 -6.98
N SER A 66 -1.24 3.61 -7.87
CA SER A 66 -2.14 4.29 -8.83
C SER A 66 -3.27 5.01 -8.09
N SER A 67 -3.91 4.34 -7.13
CA SER A 67 -4.94 4.96 -6.28
C SER A 67 -4.43 6.20 -5.56
N LEU A 68 -3.19 6.19 -5.07
CA LEU A 68 -2.58 7.35 -4.42
C LEU A 68 -2.29 8.49 -5.41
N ALA A 69 -2.00 8.17 -6.67
CA ALA A 69 -1.86 9.18 -7.73
C ALA A 69 -3.21 9.80 -8.10
N ASP A 70 -4.28 9.00 -8.15
CA ASP A 70 -5.65 9.51 -8.33
C ASP A 70 -6.06 10.45 -7.18
N ASP A 71 -5.74 10.09 -5.91
CA ASP A 71 -5.98 10.95 -4.74
C ASP A 71 -5.20 12.28 -4.83
N GLU A 72 -3.98 12.26 -5.39
CA GLU A 72 -3.14 13.46 -5.57
C GLU A 72 -3.68 14.38 -6.67
N GLU A 73 -4.05 13.83 -7.83
CA GLU A 73 -4.68 14.57 -8.93
C GLU A 73 -6.04 15.18 -8.50
N ALA A 74 -6.79 14.49 -7.64
CA ALA A 74 -8.01 15.01 -7.04
C ALA A 74 -7.75 16.13 -6.01
N GLY A 75 -6.52 16.27 -5.52
CA GLY A 75 -6.12 17.26 -4.52
C GLY A 75 -6.42 16.83 -3.07
N ASP A 76 -6.72 15.55 -2.84
CA ASP A 76 -6.99 15.01 -1.50
C ASP A 76 -5.71 14.84 -0.67
N ILE A 77 -4.59 14.56 -1.35
CA ILE A 77 -3.26 14.44 -0.74
C ILE A 77 -2.19 15.12 -1.60
N ALA A 78 -1.06 15.48 -0.99
CA ALA A 78 0.11 15.91 -1.74
C ALA A 78 0.93 14.70 -2.24
N ALA A 79 1.71 14.88 -3.32
CA ALA A 79 2.63 13.85 -3.80
C ALA A 79 3.58 13.32 -2.71
N SER A 80 4.13 14.18 -1.86
CA SER A 80 4.97 13.76 -0.73
C SER A 80 4.24 12.86 0.28
N THR A 81 2.93 13.09 0.46
CA THR A 81 2.08 12.27 1.33
C THR A 81 1.84 10.90 0.70
N ALA A 82 1.57 10.84 -0.61
CA ALA A 82 1.46 9.58 -1.33
C ALA A 82 2.74 8.72 -1.20
N HIS A 83 3.92 9.34 -1.36
CA HIS A 83 5.20 8.65 -1.14
C HIS A 83 5.34 8.17 0.31
N THR A 84 5.02 9.02 1.29
CA THR A 84 5.06 8.63 2.70
C THR A 84 4.15 7.45 3.00
N TYR A 85 2.94 7.44 2.43
CA TYR A 85 1.99 6.35 2.61
C TYR A 85 2.50 5.05 2.00
N PHE A 86 3.07 5.14 0.80
CA PHE A 86 3.66 4.00 0.11
C PHE A 86 4.89 3.46 0.87
N ASP A 87 5.72 4.33 1.45
CA ASP A 87 6.85 3.93 2.28
C ASP A 87 6.42 3.20 3.56
N TYR A 88 5.31 3.62 4.18
CA TYR A 88 4.74 2.89 5.33
C TYR A 88 4.28 1.48 4.95
N VAL A 89 3.65 1.33 3.78
CA VAL A 89 3.28 0.02 3.23
C VAL A 89 4.53 -0.81 2.94
N ALA A 90 5.56 -0.23 2.33
CA ALA A 90 6.83 -0.91 2.07
C ALA A 90 7.53 -1.34 3.36
N GLY A 91 7.46 -0.53 4.42
CA GLY A 91 7.97 -0.88 5.75
C GLY A 91 7.26 -2.09 6.36
N PHE A 92 5.93 -2.11 6.31
CA PHE A 92 5.11 -3.23 6.75
C PHE A 92 5.39 -4.52 5.95
N LEU A 93 5.48 -4.43 4.62
CA LEU A 93 5.80 -5.60 3.79
C LEU A 93 7.24 -6.09 4.00
N GLY A 94 8.16 -5.19 4.37
CA GLY A 94 9.50 -5.55 4.82
C GLY A 94 9.48 -6.36 6.12
N TYR A 95 8.58 -6.02 7.07
CA TYR A 95 8.32 -6.84 8.25
C TYR A 95 7.77 -8.21 7.86
N CYS A 96 6.80 -8.28 6.95
CA CYS A 96 6.22 -9.55 6.50
C CYS A 96 7.28 -10.50 5.92
N VAL A 97 8.24 -9.98 5.15
CA VAL A 97 9.38 -10.77 4.66
C VAL A 97 10.24 -11.30 5.81
N ARG A 98 10.48 -10.45 6.82
CA ARG A 98 11.33 -10.79 7.97
C ARG A 98 10.71 -11.88 8.85
N GLU A 99 9.38 -11.93 8.92
CA GLU A 99 8.62 -12.97 9.63
C GLU A 99 8.35 -14.21 8.76
N GLY A 100 8.81 -14.23 7.50
CA GLY A 100 8.64 -15.36 6.59
C GLY A 100 7.25 -15.50 5.95
N LEU A 101 6.43 -14.45 5.99
CA LEU A 101 5.10 -14.41 5.36
C LEU A 101 5.17 -14.06 3.87
N LEU A 102 6.28 -13.46 3.42
CA LEU A 102 6.54 -13.13 2.02
C LEU A 102 8.00 -13.48 1.69
N ASP A 103 8.26 -14.01 0.49
CA ASP A 103 9.63 -14.28 0.03
C ASP A 103 10.41 -12.99 -0.29
N THR A 104 9.71 -11.95 -0.74
CA THR A 104 10.31 -10.68 -1.15
C THR A 104 9.34 -9.54 -0.88
N ASN A 105 9.84 -8.31 -0.79
CA ASN A 105 8.99 -7.14 -0.58
C ASN A 105 8.48 -6.64 -1.94
N PRO A 106 7.18 -6.83 -2.28
CA PRO A 106 6.65 -6.45 -3.58
C PRO A 106 6.61 -4.93 -3.79
N ALA A 107 6.43 -4.13 -2.72
CA ALA A 107 6.41 -2.67 -2.80
C ALA A 107 7.79 -2.07 -3.15
N ARG A 108 8.89 -2.81 -2.95
CA ARG A 108 10.25 -2.35 -3.33
C ARG A 108 10.64 -2.71 -4.76
N LYS A 109 9.74 -3.31 -5.54
CA LYS A 109 9.99 -3.57 -6.97
C LYS A 109 9.74 -2.29 -7.77
N ASN A 110 10.59 -2.02 -8.78
CA ASN A 110 10.45 -0.85 -9.65
C ASN A 110 9.04 -0.72 -10.26
N GLN A 111 8.41 -1.85 -10.60
CA GLN A 111 7.05 -1.91 -11.15
C GLN A 111 5.98 -1.38 -10.18
N ALA A 112 6.20 -1.54 -8.86
CA ALA A 112 5.24 -1.06 -7.85
C ALA A 112 5.30 0.47 -7.71
N THR A 113 6.49 1.06 -7.83
CA THR A 113 6.72 2.51 -7.66
C THR A 113 6.44 3.32 -8.92
N GLU A 114 6.30 2.69 -10.09
CA GLU A 114 6.14 3.35 -11.40
C GLU A 114 4.96 4.33 -11.45
N ASN A 115 3.91 4.03 -10.70
CA ASN A 115 2.67 4.80 -10.71
C ASN A 115 2.57 5.81 -9.57
N LEU A 116 3.63 5.99 -8.75
CA LEU A 116 3.62 7.02 -7.71
C LEU A 116 3.68 8.42 -8.32
N PRO A 117 3.00 9.41 -7.72
CA PRO A 117 3.03 10.78 -8.21
C PRO A 117 4.44 11.36 -8.16
N ILE A 118 4.79 12.18 -9.14
CA ILE A 118 6.10 12.83 -9.19
C ILE A 118 6.11 13.94 -8.15
N VAL A 119 7.05 13.89 -7.21
CA VAL A 119 7.24 14.98 -6.24
C VAL A 119 7.85 16.17 -6.99
N VAL A 120 7.00 17.09 -7.42
CA VAL A 120 7.45 18.36 -7.99
C VAL A 120 7.88 19.28 -6.86
N ASN A 121 9.19 19.42 -6.67
CA ASN A 121 9.70 20.50 -5.83
C ASN A 121 9.34 21.82 -6.54
N ALA A 122 8.52 22.66 -5.90
CA ALA A 122 7.98 23.91 -6.43
C ALA A 122 9.03 24.97 -6.85
N ASN A 123 10.33 24.62 -6.89
CA ASN A 123 11.40 25.44 -7.44
C ASN A 123 11.69 25.19 -8.93
N ALA A 124 10.99 24.26 -9.60
CA ALA A 124 11.05 24.10 -11.05
C ALA A 124 9.88 24.84 -11.72
N SER A 125 10.11 26.11 -12.04
CA SER A 125 9.47 26.87 -13.12
C SER A 125 7.96 27.12 -13.04
N SER A 126 7.63 28.38 -12.73
CA SER A 126 6.53 29.11 -13.36
C SER A 126 6.51 28.83 -14.87
N GLY A 127 5.59 27.99 -15.33
CA GLY A 127 5.57 27.52 -16.72
C GLY A 127 4.21 26.95 -17.14
N THR A 128 3.24 27.84 -17.38
CA THR A 128 2.10 27.64 -18.29
C THR A 128 1.10 26.53 -17.95
N ARG A 129 0.15 26.85 -17.06
CA ARG A 129 -1.16 26.18 -16.96
C ARG A 129 -1.91 26.36 -18.29
N ARG A 130 -1.84 25.40 -19.20
CA ARG A 130 -2.69 25.35 -20.40
C ARG A 130 -4.14 25.15 -19.97
N LYS A 131 -4.93 26.22 -20.00
CA LYS A 131 -6.39 26.15 -19.87
C LYS A 131 -6.94 25.23 -20.96
N ARG A 132 -7.47 24.05 -20.59
CA ARG A 132 -8.36 23.29 -21.47
C ARG A 132 -9.64 24.10 -21.61
N ILE A 133 -9.76 24.83 -22.71
CA ILE A 133 -11.01 25.41 -23.17
C ILE A 133 -11.72 24.28 -23.93
N TYR A 134 -12.86 23.81 -23.43
CA TYR A 134 -13.79 23.01 -24.23
C TYR A 134 -14.72 23.98 -24.97
N PRO A 135 -14.84 23.92 -26.31
CA PRO A 135 -15.85 24.68 -27.02
C PRO A 135 -17.21 23.98 -26.92
N THR A 136 -18.26 24.79 -26.68
CA THR A 136 -19.68 24.43 -26.84
C THR A 136 -20.13 24.58 -28.28
#